data_AF-A0A8J2FW21-F1
#
_entry.id   AF-A0A8J2FW21-F1
#
_cell.length_a   1.000
_cell.length_b   1.000
_cell.length_c   1.000
_cell.angle_alpha   90.00
_cell.angle_beta   90.00
_cell.angle_gamma   90.00
#
_symmetry.space_group_name_H-M   'P 1'
#
loop_
_entity.id
_entity.type
_entity.pdbx_description
1 polymer ?
#
loop_
_entity_poly.entity_id
_entity_poly.type
_entity_poly.pdbx_seq_one_letter_code
_entity_poly.pdbx_strand_id
1 'polypeptide(L)'
;MGFSSLLLLGFVAGATIVVGMPVGRVPVLNRSLKAALSMAAVGILAFLLVEVLSESAEEAWRVAQARKGSWEGAAAFFFFCGGFGLGFLGLVCLEKWLFFASSYPGLVYLVAIGIGLHNLTEGLAIGQAYAQGMADLSLSLAVGFALHNGTEGFGIVGPAIARGQLLSWRTLAILAAIAGGPTFLGTLVGSVWQSQLFSILTLAMAGGTIFYVEKELLAGVRREPQQLLVMGALVAGFVMAWSTHWICRTAMGDRYEATEGQRVVVHSGPSLSPSEEKRQCQRVWEVTEGRGMVPQVLPDGTRRYELVAGVFPWKVAPGLVVEAWGYNRQVPGPLLRLRVGEKVEIQLKNELPEPTTLHLHGLPLPESEDGVPGISQEPVRPGEVYTYRFTVTPSMVGTHLYHTHFHDEFQMDQGLHGVLVVDPSTVDPAGWEEEFLYEIGSFKVGGSEEENLFTLNGKAFPDAPAVCVPLGAKVRMRLVNASARENHVMHLHGYTFRVVALDGSPLPQPFLANTVLLGPGQTADLAFVANNPGRWMFHCHILDHMTNPKVFPNPQSHRGMQDPFMGGLVSFVQVVLEKKDVFREYRASGSLMGERGKRGPGGR
;
A
#
# COMPACT_ATOMS: atom_id res chain seq x y z
N MET A 1 -25.87 -11.21 -1.54
CA MET A 1 -26.49 -11.41 -0.20
C MET A 1 -27.80 -10.64 -0.13
N GLY A 2 -28.87 -11.21 0.46
CA GLY A 2 -30.16 -10.53 0.62
C GLY A 2 -30.26 -9.74 1.92
N PHE A 3 -31.20 -8.78 2.00
CA PHE A 3 -31.40 -7.93 3.19
C PHE A 3 -31.73 -8.73 4.47
N SER A 4 -32.49 -9.81 4.37
CA SER A 4 -32.77 -10.70 5.50
C SER A 4 -31.51 -11.40 6.03
N SER A 5 -30.59 -11.78 5.14
CA SER A 5 -29.29 -12.35 5.51
C SER A 5 -28.40 -11.33 6.21
N LEU A 6 -28.42 -10.07 5.75
CA LEU A 6 -27.70 -8.97 6.40
C LEU A 6 -28.18 -8.75 7.85
N LEU A 7 -29.49 -8.69 8.05
CA LEU A 7 -30.07 -8.50 9.39
C LEU A 7 -29.74 -9.67 10.32
N LEU A 8 -29.72 -10.89 9.80
CA LEU A 8 -29.30 -12.06 10.56
C LEU A 8 -27.82 -11.97 10.95
N LEU A 9 -26.95 -11.49 10.04
CA LEU A 9 -25.53 -11.31 10.33
C LEU A 9 -25.28 -10.27 11.42
N GLY A 10 -25.92 -9.09 11.33
CA GLY A 10 -25.81 -8.05 12.36
C GLY A 10 -26.34 -8.52 13.71
N PHE A 11 -27.42 -9.31 13.73
CA PHE A 11 -27.95 -9.91 14.96
C PHE A 11 -26.98 -10.93 15.56
N VAL A 12 -26.44 -11.85 14.75
CA VAL A 12 -25.51 -12.88 15.21
C VAL A 12 -24.23 -12.23 15.74
N ALA A 13 -23.69 -11.24 15.04
CA ALA A 13 -22.49 -10.50 15.47
C ALA A 13 -22.68 -9.79 16.82
N GLY A 14 -23.84 -9.20 17.08
CA GLY A 14 -24.13 -8.62 18.40
C GLY A 14 -24.43 -9.65 19.48
N ALA A 15 -25.08 -10.77 19.13
CA ALA A 15 -25.52 -11.78 20.10
C ALA A 15 -24.36 -12.60 20.70
N THR A 16 -23.21 -12.70 20.03
CA THR A 16 -22.04 -13.43 20.54
C THR A 16 -21.47 -12.83 21.81
N ILE A 17 -21.80 -11.59 22.16
CA ILE A 17 -21.41 -10.96 23.43
C ILE A 17 -21.84 -11.77 24.66
N VAL A 18 -22.90 -12.57 24.53
CA VAL A 18 -23.39 -13.47 25.58
C VAL A 18 -22.36 -14.56 25.92
N VAL A 19 -21.43 -14.90 25.02
CA VAL A 19 -20.46 -16.00 25.23
C VAL A 19 -19.52 -15.73 26.40
N GLY A 20 -19.04 -14.50 26.57
CA GLY A 20 -18.10 -14.13 27.64
C GLY A 20 -18.76 -13.84 29.01
N MET A 21 -20.07 -13.59 29.04
CA MET A 21 -20.80 -13.14 30.23
C MET A 21 -21.00 -14.17 31.37
N PRO A 22 -21.14 -15.50 31.12
CA PRO A 22 -21.37 -16.49 32.17
C PRO A 22 -20.29 -16.54 33.25
N VAL A 23 -19.08 -16.04 32.98
CA VAL A 23 -17.99 -15.95 33.96
C VAL A 23 -18.38 -15.08 35.17
N GLY A 24 -19.26 -14.10 34.97
CA GLY A 24 -19.81 -13.25 36.05
C GLY A 24 -20.70 -13.97 37.06
N ARG A 25 -20.92 -15.29 36.89
CA ARG A 25 -21.71 -16.14 37.79
C ARG A 25 -20.90 -17.19 38.54
N VAL A 26 -19.59 -17.27 38.33
CA VAL A 26 -18.75 -18.29 38.97
C VAL A 26 -18.55 -17.95 40.46
N PRO A 27 -19.08 -18.76 41.41
CA PRO A 27 -19.17 -18.38 42.82
C PRO A 27 -17.89 -18.64 43.64
N VAL A 28 -16.84 -19.24 43.06
CA VAL A 28 -15.69 -19.78 43.82
C VAL A 28 -14.35 -19.27 43.26
N LEU A 29 -14.08 -17.98 43.45
CA LEU A 29 -12.79 -17.39 43.08
C LEU A 29 -12.20 -16.68 44.31
N ASN A 30 -10.94 -17.01 44.66
CA ASN A 30 -10.24 -16.29 45.72
C ASN A 30 -10.05 -14.81 45.34
N ARG A 31 -9.77 -13.95 46.32
CA ARG A 31 -9.68 -12.49 46.11
C ARG A 31 -8.70 -12.12 45.00
N SER A 32 -7.52 -12.75 44.99
CA SER A 32 -6.50 -12.50 43.97
C SER A 32 -6.92 -12.91 42.56
N LEU A 33 -7.65 -14.02 42.42
CA LEU A 33 -8.14 -14.48 41.12
C LEU A 33 -9.27 -13.59 40.59
N LYS A 34 -10.12 -13.05 41.46
CA LYS A 34 -11.09 -12.01 41.09
C LYS A 34 -10.39 -10.75 40.58
N ALA A 35 -9.33 -10.32 41.27
CA ALA A 35 -8.52 -9.19 40.84
C ALA A 35 -7.78 -9.46 39.52
N ALA A 36 -7.25 -10.66 39.33
CA ALA A 36 -6.61 -11.09 38.09
C ALA A 36 -7.60 -11.09 36.92
N LEU A 37 -8.79 -11.66 37.07
CA LEU A 37 -9.83 -11.63 36.03
C LEU A 37 -10.30 -10.21 35.73
N SER A 38 -10.43 -9.36 36.74
CA SER A 38 -10.72 -7.93 36.55
C SER A 38 -9.63 -7.24 35.75
N MET A 39 -8.35 -7.61 35.93
CA MET A 39 -7.25 -7.03 35.17
C MET A 39 -7.10 -7.60 33.77
N ALA A 40 -7.44 -8.87 33.55
CA ALA A 40 -7.60 -9.40 32.20
C ALA A 40 -8.67 -8.63 31.42
N ALA A 41 -9.78 -8.26 32.07
CA ALA A 41 -10.79 -7.41 31.47
C ALA A 41 -10.25 -6.00 31.14
N VAL A 42 -9.46 -5.38 32.04
CA VAL A 42 -8.77 -4.12 31.75
C VAL A 42 -7.79 -4.27 30.57
N GLY A 43 -7.06 -5.38 30.48
CA GLY A 43 -6.16 -5.64 29.35
C GLY A 43 -6.88 -5.71 28.01
N ILE A 44 -8.04 -6.39 27.97
CA ILE A 44 -8.90 -6.44 26.77
C ILE A 44 -9.40 -5.03 26.44
N LEU A 45 -9.97 -4.32 27.42
CA LEU A 45 -10.46 -2.95 27.23
C LEU A 45 -9.36 -1.99 26.74
N ALA A 46 -8.13 -2.12 27.24
CA ALA A 46 -7.00 -1.29 26.83
C ALA A 46 -6.61 -1.51 25.37
N PHE A 47 -6.71 -2.73 24.88
CA PHE A 47 -6.57 -3.01 23.45
C PHE A 47 -7.68 -2.34 22.65
N LEU A 48 -8.95 -2.52 23.08
CA LEU A 48 -10.11 -1.89 22.43
C LEU A 48 -10.03 -0.37 22.41
N LEU A 49 -9.54 0.25 23.49
CA LEU A 49 -9.35 1.69 23.57
C LEU A 49 -8.39 2.19 22.50
N VAL A 50 -7.26 1.49 22.31
CA VAL A 50 -6.28 1.82 21.28
C VAL A 50 -6.90 1.65 19.90
N GLU A 51 -7.56 0.52 19.65
CA GLU A 51 -8.19 0.21 18.36
C GLU A 51 -9.23 1.28 17.99
N VAL A 52 -10.21 1.52 18.86
CA VAL A 52 -11.33 2.45 18.63
C VAL A 52 -10.85 3.90 18.47
N LEU A 53 -9.89 4.34 19.29
CA LEU A 53 -9.36 5.71 19.15
C LEU A 53 -8.49 5.87 17.92
N SER A 54 -7.71 4.84 17.55
CA SER A 54 -6.89 4.89 16.34
C SER A 54 -7.76 4.96 15.08
N GLU A 55 -8.81 4.14 14.99
CA GLU A 55 -9.75 4.15 13.88
C GLU A 55 -10.50 5.49 13.78
N SER A 56 -10.97 6.02 14.92
CA SER A 56 -11.67 7.30 14.96
C SER A 56 -10.76 8.47 14.57
N ALA A 57 -9.50 8.48 15.03
CA ALA A 57 -8.53 9.51 14.73
C ALA A 57 -8.10 9.47 13.27
N GLU A 58 -7.86 8.28 12.71
CA GLU A 58 -7.55 8.11 11.30
C GLU A 58 -8.70 8.62 10.41
N GLU A 59 -9.93 8.26 10.72
CA GLU A 59 -11.09 8.71 9.93
C GLU A 59 -11.29 10.22 10.05
N ALA A 60 -11.12 10.79 11.25
CA ALA A 60 -11.16 12.24 11.45
C ALA A 60 -10.07 12.96 10.66
N TRP A 61 -8.86 12.41 10.64
CA TRP A 61 -7.73 12.93 9.87
C TRP A 61 -7.99 12.86 8.36
N ARG A 62 -8.51 11.73 7.85
CA ARG A 62 -8.89 11.56 6.45
C ARG A 62 -9.93 12.59 6.00
N VAL A 63 -11.00 12.79 6.79
CA VAL A 63 -12.03 13.78 6.48
C VAL A 63 -11.47 15.21 6.54
N ALA A 64 -10.62 15.51 7.53
CA ALA A 64 -9.98 16.81 7.68
C ALA A 64 -9.07 17.16 6.49
N GLN A 65 -8.30 16.18 5.99
CA GLN A 65 -7.47 16.36 4.81
C GLN A 65 -8.30 16.45 3.52
N ALA A 66 -9.23 15.51 3.30
CA ALA A 66 -10.04 15.44 2.08
C ALA A 66 -10.93 16.68 1.90
N ARG A 67 -11.32 17.34 2.99
CA ARG A 67 -12.18 18.54 2.96
C ARG A 67 -11.51 19.76 3.59
N LYS A 68 -10.20 19.91 3.39
CA LYS A 68 -9.39 21.03 3.92
C LYS A 68 -10.00 22.39 3.52
N GLY A 69 -10.19 23.27 4.49
CA GLY A 69 -10.81 24.59 4.29
C GLY A 69 -12.34 24.60 4.27
N SER A 70 -13.00 23.44 4.36
CA SER A 70 -14.45 23.33 4.52
C SER A 70 -14.87 23.23 5.99
N TRP A 71 -16.16 23.48 6.26
CA TRP A 71 -16.74 23.28 7.59
C TRP A 71 -16.67 21.81 8.04
N GLU A 72 -16.76 20.86 7.10
CA GLU A 72 -16.77 19.42 7.40
C GLU A 72 -15.38 18.92 7.80
N GLY A 73 -14.34 19.43 7.15
CA GLY A 73 -12.96 19.13 7.51
C GLY A 73 -12.62 19.66 8.92
N ALA A 74 -13.09 20.85 9.26
CA ALA A 74 -12.98 21.38 10.63
C ALA A 74 -13.84 20.58 11.62
N ALA A 75 -15.06 20.21 11.24
CA ALA A 75 -15.99 19.47 12.08
C ALA A 75 -15.46 18.08 12.45
N ALA A 76 -14.71 17.40 11.58
CA ALA A 76 -14.14 16.08 11.86
C ALA A 76 -13.30 16.05 13.15
N PHE A 77 -12.43 17.05 13.33
CA PHE A 77 -11.63 17.21 14.55
C PHE A 77 -12.51 17.47 15.79
N PHE A 78 -13.51 18.35 15.66
CA PHE A 78 -14.44 18.64 16.75
C PHE A 78 -15.33 17.45 17.12
N PHE A 79 -15.72 16.62 16.16
CA PHE A 79 -16.50 15.41 16.38
C PHE A 79 -15.66 14.33 17.07
N PHE A 80 -14.37 14.24 16.75
CA PHE A 80 -13.42 13.37 17.45
C PHE A 80 -13.23 13.82 18.92
N CYS A 81 -12.76 15.06 19.14
CA CYS A 81 -12.51 15.54 20.51
C CYS A 81 -13.81 15.66 21.33
N GLY A 82 -14.88 16.15 20.70
CA GLY A 82 -16.20 16.29 21.31
C GLY A 82 -16.83 14.94 21.63
N GLY A 83 -16.73 13.96 20.73
CA GLY A 83 -17.17 12.58 20.96
C GLY A 83 -16.47 11.95 22.15
N PHE A 84 -15.14 12.01 22.19
CA PHE A 84 -14.36 11.52 23.33
C PHE A 84 -14.78 12.19 24.64
N GLY A 85 -14.88 13.51 24.64
CA GLY A 85 -15.33 14.28 25.81
C GLY A 85 -16.75 13.92 26.25
N LEU A 86 -17.69 13.77 25.32
CA LEU A 86 -19.07 13.35 25.59
C LEU A 86 -19.14 11.96 26.19
N GLY A 87 -18.35 11.01 25.68
CA GLY A 87 -18.28 9.66 26.24
C GLY A 87 -17.72 9.67 27.66
N PHE A 88 -16.56 10.30 27.84
CA PHE A 88 -15.85 10.32 29.12
C PHE A 88 -16.61 11.11 30.19
N LEU A 89 -16.96 12.37 29.92
CA LEU A 89 -17.66 13.24 30.88
C LEU A 89 -19.14 12.86 31.03
N GLY A 90 -19.77 12.38 29.96
CA GLY A 90 -21.16 11.91 29.99
C GLY A 90 -21.35 10.79 31.01
N LEU A 91 -20.39 9.87 31.13
CA LEU A 91 -20.44 8.81 32.13
C LEU A 91 -20.15 9.29 33.54
N VAL A 92 -19.26 10.27 33.72
CA VAL A 92 -19.06 10.92 35.03
C VAL A 92 -20.38 11.55 35.51
N CYS A 93 -21.12 12.19 34.60
CA CYS A 93 -22.43 12.76 34.91
C CYS A 93 -23.50 11.69 35.14
N LEU A 94 -23.55 10.65 34.29
CA LEU A 94 -24.51 9.56 34.39
C LEU A 94 -24.30 8.72 35.66
N GLU A 95 -23.05 8.45 36.03
CA GLU A 95 -22.68 7.80 37.30
C GLU A 95 -23.25 8.61 38.47
N LYS A 96 -22.93 9.91 38.55
CA LYS A 96 -23.44 10.78 39.62
C LYS A 96 -24.96 10.78 39.70
N TRP A 97 -25.64 10.82 38.55
CA TRP A 97 -27.11 10.81 38.49
C TRP A 97 -27.70 9.46 38.94
N LEU A 98 -27.13 8.34 38.48
CA LEU A 98 -27.58 6.99 38.88
C LEU A 98 -27.37 6.73 40.38
N PHE A 99 -26.29 7.26 40.97
CA PHE A 99 -26.06 7.20 42.42
C PHE A 99 -27.15 7.91 43.24
N PHE A 100 -27.81 8.94 42.71
CA PHE A 100 -28.95 9.60 43.36
C PHE A 100 -30.26 8.81 43.22
N ALA A 101 -30.37 7.89 42.25
CA ALA A 101 -31.64 7.26 41.88
C ALA A 101 -31.83 5.81 42.39
N SER A 102 -30.78 5.03 42.65
CA SER A 102 -30.94 3.64 43.19
C SER A 102 -29.64 3.01 43.73
N SER A 103 -29.77 1.92 44.51
CA SER A 103 -28.65 1.17 45.14
C SER A 103 -28.13 -0.06 44.35
N TYR A 104 -28.33 -0.15 43.04
CA TYR A 104 -27.86 -1.26 42.18
C TYR A 104 -26.51 -0.94 41.47
N PRO A 105 -25.73 -1.94 40.99
CA PRO A 105 -24.33 -1.74 40.60
C PRO A 105 -24.22 -1.00 39.26
N GLY A 106 -24.13 0.33 39.30
CA GLY A 106 -24.10 1.20 38.12
C GLY A 106 -22.95 0.90 37.15
N LEU A 107 -21.76 0.54 37.66
CA LEU A 107 -20.56 0.39 36.83
C LEU A 107 -20.71 -0.65 35.70
N VAL A 108 -21.36 -1.79 35.96
CA VAL A 108 -21.56 -2.86 34.96
C VAL A 108 -22.44 -2.39 33.79
N TYR A 109 -23.46 -1.59 34.07
CA TYR A 109 -24.32 -1.00 33.03
C TYR A 109 -23.59 0.08 32.24
N LEU A 110 -22.74 0.89 32.91
CA LEU A 110 -21.90 1.89 32.24
C LEU A 110 -20.93 1.23 31.26
N VAL A 111 -20.30 0.11 31.64
CA VAL A 111 -19.44 -0.68 30.74
C VAL A 111 -20.23 -1.19 29.54
N ALA A 112 -21.42 -1.77 29.77
CA ALA A 112 -22.26 -2.29 28.71
C ALA A 112 -22.72 -1.19 27.73
N ILE A 113 -23.02 0.03 28.21
CA ILE A 113 -23.38 1.17 27.35
C ILE A 113 -22.21 1.57 26.45
N GLY A 114 -20.99 1.63 27.01
CA GLY A 114 -19.78 1.96 26.25
C GLY A 114 -19.47 1.01 25.13
N ILE A 115 -19.44 -0.28 25.47
CA ILE A 115 -19.24 -1.35 24.50
C ILE A 115 -20.38 -1.35 23.48
N GLY A 116 -21.62 -1.09 23.89
CA GLY A 116 -22.75 -0.91 22.98
C GLY A 116 -22.53 0.22 21.95
N LEU A 117 -21.92 1.33 22.33
CA LEU A 117 -21.62 2.43 21.40
C LEU A 117 -20.52 2.08 20.40
N HIS A 118 -19.53 1.27 20.80
CA HIS A 118 -18.54 0.71 19.89
C HIS A 118 -19.19 -0.28 18.91
N ASN A 119 -20.02 -1.18 19.45
CA ASN A 119 -20.71 -2.21 18.67
C ASN A 119 -21.70 -1.62 17.66
N LEU A 120 -22.23 -0.42 17.93
CA LEU A 120 -22.99 0.34 16.94
C LEU A 120 -22.18 0.62 15.66
N THR A 121 -20.90 0.96 15.79
CA THR A 121 -20.02 1.26 14.66
C THR A 121 -19.58 0.04 13.87
N GLU A 122 -19.36 -1.09 14.55
CA GLU A 122 -19.20 -2.39 13.90
C GLU A 122 -20.42 -2.72 13.04
N GLY A 123 -21.62 -2.50 13.62
CA GLY A 123 -22.88 -2.63 12.92
C GLY A 123 -22.94 -1.76 11.68
N LEU A 124 -22.63 -0.46 11.81
CA LEU A 124 -22.60 0.49 10.70
C LEU A 124 -21.68 0.01 9.57
N ALA A 125 -20.49 -0.49 9.90
CA ALA A 125 -19.54 -1.02 8.92
C ALA A 125 -20.09 -2.23 8.14
N ILE A 126 -20.72 -3.20 8.84
CA ILE A 126 -21.40 -4.34 8.20
C ILE A 126 -22.47 -3.84 7.21
N GLY A 127 -23.29 -2.88 7.64
CA GLY A 127 -24.39 -2.31 6.85
C GLY A 127 -23.89 -1.53 5.63
N GLN A 128 -22.83 -0.74 5.79
CA GLN A 128 -22.24 0.08 4.72
C GLN A 128 -21.59 -0.79 3.65
N ALA A 129 -20.85 -1.84 4.05
CA ALA A 129 -20.30 -2.82 3.12
C ALA A 129 -21.40 -3.47 2.25
N TYR A 130 -22.54 -3.81 2.87
CA TYR A 130 -23.71 -4.31 2.14
C TYR A 130 -24.30 -3.26 1.19
N ALA A 131 -24.48 -2.01 1.64
CA ALA A 131 -25.04 -0.94 0.82
C ALA A 131 -24.19 -0.63 -0.43
N GLN A 132 -22.88 -0.93 -0.38
CA GLN A 132 -21.95 -0.82 -1.49
C GLN A 132 -21.89 -2.07 -2.38
N GLY A 133 -22.74 -3.07 -2.13
CA GLY A 133 -22.77 -4.33 -2.88
C GLY A 133 -21.65 -5.32 -2.50
N MET A 134 -20.89 -5.06 -1.44
CA MET A 134 -19.76 -5.88 -0.99
C MET A 134 -20.22 -6.97 -0.01
N ALA A 135 -20.95 -7.97 -0.52
CA ALA A 135 -21.54 -9.03 0.29
C ALA A 135 -20.50 -9.84 1.09
N ASP A 136 -19.37 -10.17 0.49
CA ASP A 136 -18.32 -11.00 1.13
C ASP A 136 -17.55 -10.23 2.20
N LEU A 137 -17.37 -8.92 2.00
CA LEU A 137 -16.83 -8.02 3.02
C LEU A 137 -17.80 -7.91 4.20
N SER A 138 -19.09 -7.70 3.94
CA SER A 138 -20.12 -7.62 4.99
C SER A 138 -20.20 -8.89 5.83
N LEU A 139 -20.10 -10.08 5.19
CA LEU A 139 -20.03 -11.36 5.87
C LEU A 139 -18.73 -11.51 6.71
N SER A 140 -17.58 -11.17 6.14
CA SER A 140 -16.29 -11.24 6.83
C SER A 140 -16.24 -10.33 8.05
N LEU A 141 -16.71 -9.08 7.91
CA LEU A 141 -16.86 -8.14 9.01
C LEU A 141 -17.78 -8.70 10.11
N ALA A 142 -18.95 -9.23 9.74
CA ALA A 142 -19.86 -9.81 10.72
C ALA A 142 -19.26 -11.00 11.48
N VAL A 143 -18.46 -11.85 10.82
CA VAL A 143 -17.77 -12.96 11.48
C VAL A 143 -16.64 -12.47 12.39
N GLY A 144 -15.85 -11.49 11.94
CA GLY A 144 -14.79 -10.88 12.74
C GLY A 144 -15.33 -10.22 14.01
N PHE A 145 -16.35 -9.36 13.85
CA PHE A 145 -17.03 -8.70 14.97
C PHE A 145 -17.74 -9.70 15.88
N ALA A 146 -18.32 -10.78 15.35
CA ALA A 146 -18.89 -11.83 16.18
C ALA A 146 -17.85 -12.47 17.13
N LEU A 147 -16.65 -12.75 16.63
CA LEU A 147 -15.56 -13.31 17.45
C LEU A 147 -15.04 -12.29 18.48
N HIS A 148 -14.90 -11.04 18.05
CA HIS A 148 -14.49 -9.91 18.87
C HIS A 148 -15.46 -9.70 20.06
N ASN A 149 -16.76 -9.58 19.79
CA ASN A 149 -17.82 -9.34 20.78
C ASN A 149 -17.90 -10.46 21.84
N GLY A 150 -17.56 -11.69 21.47
CA GLY A 150 -17.45 -12.79 22.42
C GLY A 150 -16.49 -12.50 23.58
N THR A 151 -15.38 -11.80 23.32
CA THR A 151 -14.39 -11.42 24.34
C THR A 151 -14.81 -10.18 25.13
N GLU A 152 -15.58 -9.27 24.53
CA GLU A 152 -16.12 -8.08 25.22
C GLU A 152 -17.12 -8.42 26.33
N GLY A 153 -17.87 -9.51 26.16
CA GLY A 153 -18.77 -10.04 27.18
C GLY A 153 -18.07 -10.29 28.52
N PHE A 154 -16.78 -10.65 28.48
CA PHE A 154 -15.95 -10.79 29.68
C PHE A 154 -15.60 -9.43 30.30
N GLY A 155 -15.30 -8.42 29.46
CA GLY A 155 -15.07 -7.03 29.86
C GLY A 155 -16.25 -6.43 30.63
N ILE A 156 -17.48 -6.72 30.20
CA ILE A 156 -18.73 -6.23 30.82
C ILE A 156 -18.89 -6.74 32.25
N VAL A 157 -18.62 -8.02 32.49
CA VAL A 157 -18.84 -8.63 33.81
C VAL A 157 -17.66 -8.46 34.78
N GLY A 158 -16.50 -8.02 34.27
CA GLY A 158 -15.29 -7.74 35.06
C GLY A 158 -15.52 -6.94 36.34
N PRO A 159 -16.24 -5.79 36.30
CA PRO A 159 -16.55 -5.01 37.51
C PRO A 159 -17.38 -5.77 38.57
N ALA A 160 -18.30 -6.64 38.15
CA ALA A 160 -19.09 -7.45 39.08
C ALA A 160 -18.22 -8.52 39.74
N ILE A 161 -17.33 -9.16 38.96
CA ILE A 161 -16.36 -10.14 39.45
C ILE A 161 -15.43 -9.52 40.49
N ALA A 162 -14.91 -8.31 40.21
CA ALA A 162 -14.05 -7.56 41.13
C ALA A 162 -14.71 -7.30 42.49
N ARG A 163 -16.03 -7.03 42.49
CA ARG A 163 -16.83 -6.78 43.70
C ARG A 163 -17.40 -8.06 44.33
N GLY A 164 -17.13 -9.23 43.75
CA GLY A 164 -17.68 -10.51 44.20
C GLY A 164 -19.21 -10.60 44.08
N GLN A 165 -19.81 -9.82 43.17
CA GLN A 165 -21.24 -9.79 42.94
C GLN A 165 -21.64 -10.85 41.90
N LEU A 166 -22.67 -11.65 42.22
CA LEU A 166 -23.24 -12.62 41.29
C LEU A 166 -24.37 -11.97 40.50
N LEU A 167 -24.18 -11.82 39.19
CA LEU A 167 -25.20 -11.23 38.32
C LEU A 167 -26.30 -12.24 37.98
N SER A 168 -27.57 -11.87 38.13
CA SER A 168 -28.70 -12.74 37.75
C SER A 168 -28.75 -12.98 36.23
N TRP A 169 -29.34 -14.08 35.78
CA TRP A 169 -29.55 -14.34 34.34
C TRP A 169 -30.36 -13.23 33.66
N ARG A 170 -31.33 -12.64 34.37
CA ARG A 170 -32.09 -11.49 33.90
C ARG A 170 -31.18 -10.27 33.68
N THR A 171 -30.26 -10.02 34.61
CA THR A 171 -29.29 -8.93 34.51
C THR A 171 -28.34 -9.15 33.33
N LEU A 172 -27.80 -10.37 33.16
CA LEU A 172 -26.94 -10.70 32.03
C LEU A 172 -27.66 -10.51 30.68
N ALA A 173 -28.92 -10.92 30.57
CA ALA A 173 -29.72 -10.72 29.36
C ALA A 173 -29.93 -9.24 29.04
N ILE A 174 -30.17 -8.39 30.06
CA ILE A 174 -30.29 -6.94 29.88
C ILE A 174 -28.96 -6.34 29.42
N LEU A 175 -27.84 -6.73 30.04
CA LEU A 175 -26.51 -6.23 29.67
C LEU A 175 -26.13 -6.65 28.25
N ALA A 176 -26.43 -7.90 27.86
CA ALA A 176 -26.22 -8.37 26.50
C ALA A 176 -27.06 -7.59 25.48
N ALA A 177 -28.31 -7.25 25.81
CA ALA A 177 -29.16 -6.44 24.93
C ALA A 177 -28.62 -5.01 24.77
N ILE A 178 -28.11 -4.40 25.85
CA ILE A 178 -27.53 -3.05 25.83
C ILE A 178 -26.23 -3.03 25.01
N ALA A 179 -25.38 -4.04 25.17
CA ALA A 179 -24.06 -4.04 24.54
C ALA A 179 -24.03 -4.66 23.14
N GLY A 180 -24.84 -5.69 22.86
CA GLY A 180 -24.89 -6.36 21.55
C GLY A 180 -26.02 -5.89 20.63
N GLY A 181 -27.12 -5.39 21.19
CA GLY A 181 -28.24 -4.86 20.41
C GLY A 181 -27.87 -3.72 19.44
N PRO A 182 -26.97 -2.79 19.82
CA PRO A 182 -26.50 -1.74 18.92
C PRO A 182 -25.82 -2.24 17.64
N THR A 183 -25.14 -3.39 17.61
CA THR A 183 -24.58 -3.96 16.36
C THR A 183 -25.67 -4.19 15.33
N PHE A 184 -26.79 -4.79 15.74
CA PHE A 184 -27.93 -5.00 14.86
C PHE A 184 -28.54 -3.68 14.36
N LEU A 185 -28.71 -2.70 15.26
CA LEU A 185 -29.21 -1.37 14.89
C LEU A 185 -28.26 -0.65 13.93
N GLY A 186 -26.95 -0.73 14.17
CA GLY A 186 -25.91 -0.19 13.33
C GLY A 186 -25.94 -0.82 11.94
N THR A 187 -26.09 -2.15 11.84
CA THR A 187 -26.22 -2.85 10.56
C THR A 187 -27.43 -2.37 9.77
N LEU A 188 -28.57 -2.18 10.44
CA LEU A 188 -29.76 -1.61 9.81
C LEU A 188 -29.51 -0.19 9.32
N VAL A 189 -28.98 0.69 10.18
CA VAL A 189 -28.74 2.10 9.84
C VAL A 189 -27.70 2.23 8.73
N GLY A 190 -26.58 1.51 8.81
CA GLY A 190 -25.50 1.54 7.83
C GLY A 190 -25.92 1.04 6.45
N SER A 191 -26.94 0.18 6.39
CA SER A 191 -27.50 -0.31 5.13
C SER A 191 -28.28 0.75 4.34
N VAL A 192 -28.70 1.84 5.01
CA VAL A 192 -29.53 2.90 4.40
C VAL A 192 -28.91 4.29 4.52
N TRP A 193 -27.97 4.51 5.44
CA TRP A 193 -27.40 5.82 5.71
C TRP A 193 -25.89 5.73 5.99
N GLN A 194 -25.11 6.55 5.27
CA GLN A 194 -23.65 6.58 5.35
C GLN A 194 -23.21 7.98 5.77
N SER A 195 -22.50 8.08 6.91
CA SER A 195 -21.97 9.35 7.42
C SER A 195 -20.66 9.12 8.18
N GLN A 196 -19.57 9.69 7.65
CA GLN A 196 -18.24 9.59 8.25
C GLN A 196 -18.16 10.37 9.57
N LEU A 197 -18.74 11.58 9.62
CA LEU A 197 -18.80 12.39 10.84
C LEU A 197 -19.56 11.68 11.97
N PHE A 198 -20.65 10.99 11.63
CA PHE A 198 -21.41 10.21 12.62
C PHE A 198 -20.58 9.05 13.16
N SER A 199 -19.86 8.33 12.29
CA SER A 199 -18.95 7.24 12.69
C SER A 199 -17.84 7.72 13.62
N ILE A 200 -17.18 8.84 13.26
CA ILE A 200 -16.14 9.49 14.08
C ILE A 200 -16.68 9.79 15.48
N LEU A 201 -17.85 10.43 15.58
CA LEU A 201 -18.47 10.78 16.86
C LEU A 201 -18.75 9.55 17.72
N THR A 202 -19.32 8.50 17.14
CA THR A 202 -19.69 7.28 17.87
C THR A 202 -18.47 6.49 18.35
N LEU A 203 -17.43 6.35 17.51
CA LEU A 203 -16.18 5.70 17.90
C LEU A 203 -15.47 6.49 19.01
N ALA A 204 -15.33 7.81 18.85
CA ALA A 204 -14.67 8.64 19.86
C ALA A 204 -15.41 8.59 21.20
N MET A 205 -16.76 8.61 21.18
CA MET A 205 -17.60 8.47 22.37
C MET A 205 -17.46 7.10 23.05
N ALA A 206 -17.32 6.02 22.28
CA ALA A 206 -17.00 4.71 22.81
C ALA A 206 -15.61 4.68 23.47
N GLY A 207 -14.59 5.26 22.83
CA GLY A 207 -13.25 5.38 23.40
C GLY A 207 -13.23 6.18 24.72
N GLY A 208 -13.94 7.31 24.78
CA GLY A 208 -14.10 8.08 26.02
C GLY A 208 -14.77 7.29 27.14
N THR A 209 -15.70 6.39 26.78
CA THR A 209 -16.36 5.49 27.73
C THR A 209 -15.42 4.43 28.28
N ILE A 210 -14.73 3.72 27.38
CA ILE A 210 -13.81 2.64 27.74
C ILE A 210 -12.73 3.18 28.68
N PHE A 211 -12.17 4.36 28.36
CA PHE A 211 -11.19 5.02 29.20
C PHE A 211 -11.68 5.31 30.63
N TYR A 212 -12.92 5.76 30.78
CA TYR A 212 -13.52 5.98 32.10
C TYR A 212 -13.64 4.66 32.90
N VAL A 213 -14.07 3.58 32.24
CA VAL A 213 -14.24 2.25 32.86
C VAL A 213 -12.91 1.65 33.29
N GLU A 214 -11.88 1.73 32.46
CA GLU A 214 -10.53 1.27 32.79
C GLU A 214 -10.00 1.96 34.05
N LYS A 215 -10.16 3.28 34.13
CA LYS A 215 -9.77 4.07 35.31
C LYS A 215 -10.43 3.52 36.59
N GLU A 216 -11.73 3.21 36.54
CA GLU A 216 -12.47 2.66 37.68
C GLU A 216 -12.01 1.24 38.06
N LEU A 217 -11.75 0.38 37.08
CA LEU A 217 -11.29 -1.00 37.33
C LEU A 217 -9.86 -1.03 37.87
N LEU A 218 -8.96 -0.23 37.32
CA LEU A 218 -7.58 -0.07 37.80
C LEU A 218 -7.53 0.44 39.25
N ALA A 219 -8.40 1.39 39.60
CA ALA A 219 -8.50 1.90 40.96
C ALA A 219 -8.92 0.80 41.96
N GLY A 220 -9.78 -0.13 41.54
CA GLY A 220 -10.30 -1.23 42.35
C GLY A 220 -9.27 -2.27 42.77
N VAL A 221 -8.20 -2.46 42.00
CA VAL A 221 -7.18 -3.51 42.25
C VAL A 221 -5.83 -2.96 42.77
N ARG A 222 -5.68 -1.64 42.86
CA ARG A 222 -4.42 -0.96 43.22
C ARG A 222 -3.83 -1.39 44.57
N ARG A 223 -4.65 -1.92 45.47
CA ARG A 223 -4.26 -2.37 46.82
C ARG A 223 -4.10 -3.89 46.95
N GLU A 224 -4.10 -4.65 45.85
CA GLU A 224 -3.96 -6.10 45.89
C GLU A 224 -2.51 -6.52 46.18
N PRO A 225 -2.26 -7.50 47.07
CA PRO A 225 -0.90 -7.89 47.45
C PRO A 225 -0.17 -8.70 46.35
N GLN A 226 -0.90 -9.41 45.50
CA GLN A 226 -0.34 -10.24 44.42
C GLN A 226 -0.21 -9.46 43.11
N GLN A 227 0.52 -8.35 43.12
CA GLN A 227 0.66 -7.44 41.97
C GLN A 227 1.18 -8.13 40.71
N LEU A 228 2.11 -9.09 40.82
CA LEU A 228 2.63 -9.82 39.65
C LEU A 228 1.54 -10.61 38.92
N LEU A 229 0.64 -11.27 39.67
CA LEU A 229 -0.48 -12.02 39.10
C LEU A 229 -1.46 -11.07 38.39
N VAL A 230 -1.77 -9.96 39.05
CA VAL A 230 -2.74 -8.95 38.61
C VAL A 230 -2.23 -8.22 37.35
N MET A 231 -0.94 -7.84 37.30
CA MET A 231 -0.31 -7.26 36.11
C MET A 231 -0.10 -8.28 34.98
N GLY A 232 0.26 -9.53 35.32
CA GLY A 232 0.35 -10.61 34.34
C GLY A 232 -1.00 -10.89 33.67
N ALA A 233 -2.10 -10.78 34.41
CA ALA A 233 -3.44 -10.92 33.85
C ALA A 233 -3.83 -9.76 32.92
N LEU A 234 -3.41 -8.51 33.20
CA LEU A 234 -3.56 -7.40 32.25
C LEU A 234 -2.89 -7.70 30.91
N VAL A 235 -1.62 -8.13 30.96
CA VAL A 235 -0.88 -8.47 29.73
C VAL A 235 -1.56 -9.63 29.00
N ALA A 236 -1.99 -10.66 29.73
CA ALA A 236 -2.70 -11.79 29.13
C ALA A 236 -4.02 -11.37 28.47
N GLY A 237 -4.78 -10.47 29.09
CA GLY A 237 -6.01 -9.91 28.52
C GLY A 237 -5.75 -9.11 27.25
N PHE A 238 -4.75 -8.23 27.26
CA PHE A 238 -4.34 -7.46 26.08
C PHE A 238 -3.89 -8.37 24.93
N VAL A 239 -3.02 -9.34 25.23
CA VAL A 239 -2.54 -10.33 24.24
C VAL A 239 -3.69 -11.17 23.70
N MET A 240 -4.67 -11.54 24.52
CA MET A 240 -5.86 -12.28 24.09
C MET A 240 -6.70 -11.47 23.10
N ALA A 241 -6.97 -10.19 23.40
CA ALA A 241 -7.69 -9.30 22.51
C ALA A 241 -6.92 -9.06 21.20
N TRP A 242 -5.63 -8.73 21.30
CA TRP A 242 -4.74 -8.55 20.15
C TRP A 242 -4.64 -9.81 19.28
N SER A 243 -4.53 -11.00 19.89
CA SER A 243 -4.47 -12.27 19.19
C SER A 243 -5.80 -12.58 18.50
N THR A 244 -6.93 -12.27 19.13
CA THR A 244 -8.26 -12.44 18.52
C THR A 244 -8.40 -11.54 17.30
N HIS A 245 -7.99 -10.28 17.41
CA HIS A 245 -7.97 -9.35 16.28
C HIS A 245 -7.01 -9.81 15.17
N TRP A 246 -5.81 -10.29 15.51
CA TRP A 246 -4.85 -10.85 14.55
C TRP A 246 -5.38 -12.11 13.85
N ILE A 247 -5.99 -13.03 14.60
CA ILE A 247 -6.67 -14.22 14.04
C ILE A 247 -7.81 -13.79 13.14
N CYS A 248 -8.60 -12.78 13.51
CA CYS A 248 -9.66 -12.28 12.64
C CYS A 248 -9.07 -11.70 11.35
N ARG A 249 -8.04 -10.84 11.42
CA ARG A 249 -7.39 -10.29 10.21
C ARG A 249 -6.76 -11.36 9.32
N THR A 250 -6.16 -12.40 9.90
CA THR A 250 -5.56 -13.50 9.14
C THR A 250 -6.60 -14.48 8.61
N ALA A 251 -7.65 -14.81 9.37
CA ALA A 251 -8.75 -15.66 8.92
C ALA A 251 -9.63 -14.96 7.86
N MET A 252 -9.74 -13.63 7.91
CA MET A 252 -10.30 -12.80 6.84
C MET A 252 -9.30 -12.62 5.68
N GLY A 253 -8.01 -12.83 5.94
CA GLY A 253 -6.89 -12.64 5.01
C GLY A 253 -6.40 -13.89 4.26
N ASP A 254 -7.07 -15.04 4.42
CA ASP A 254 -6.80 -16.28 3.64
C ASP A 254 -8.11 -16.96 3.16
N ARG A 255 -9.24 -16.25 3.13
CA ARG A 255 -10.52 -16.73 2.56
C ARG A 255 -10.91 -16.05 1.26
N TYR A 256 -9.92 -15.82 0.41
CA TYR A 256 -10.11 -15.71 -1.03
C TYR A 256 -9.60 -16.98 -1.74
N GLU A 257 -9.87 -18.17 -1.19
CA GLU A 257 -9.79 -19.40 -1.97
C GLU A 257 -10.77 -20.48 -1.45
N ALA A 258 -11.56 -21.00 -2.39
CA ALA A 258 -12.37 -22.21 -2.37
C ALA A 258 -13.53 -22.37 -1.35
N THR A 259 -14.76 -22.21 -1.85
CA THR A 259 -15.84 -23.17 -1.49
C THR A 259 -16.61 -23.57 -2.74
N GLU A 260 -16.67 -24.88 -2.94
CA GLU A 260 -17.07 -25.61 -4.14
C GLU A 260 -18.52 -25.40 -4.57
N GLY A 261 -18.76 -25.42 -5.89
CA GLY A 261 -20.09 -25.64 -6.44
C GLY A 261 -20.35 -25.14 -7.86
N GLN A 262 -19.49 -24.29 -8.42
CA GLN A 262 -19.59 -23.90 -9.83
C GLN A 262 -18.45 -24.54 -10.62
N ARG A 263 -18.81 -25.20 -11.73
CA ARG A 263 -17.85 -25.64 -12.75
C ARG A 263 -16.92 -24.47 -13.05
N VAL A 264 -15.65 -24.63 -12.69
CA VAL A 264 -14.58 -23.72 -13.11
C VAL A 264 -14.48 -23.83 -14.62
N VAL A 265 -15.18 -22.94 -15.31
CA VAL A 265 -14.67 -22.44 -16.58
C VAL A 265 -13.48 -21.61 -16.16
N VAL A 266 -12.28 -22.09 -16.48
CA VAL A 266 -11.05 -21.30 -16.40
C VAL A 266 -11.28 -20.09 -17.31
N HIS A 267 -11.72 -18.97 -16.74
CA HIS A 267 -11.56 -17.70 -17.40
C HIS A 267 -10.09 -17.38 -17.26
N SER A 268 -9.34 -17.63 -18.35
CA SER A 268 -8.12 -16.89 -18.63
C SER A 268 -8.37 -15.44 -18.24
N GLY A 269 -7.56 -14.88 -17.34
CA GLY A 269 -7.54 -13.43 -17.10
C GLY A 269 -7.54 -12.68 -18.44
N PRO A 270 -8.01 -11.43 -18.49
CA PRO A 270 -8.43 -10.76 -19.71
C PRO A 270 -7.45 -11.07 -20.84
N SER A 271 -7.90 -11.88 -21.81
CA SER A 271 -7.07 -12.20 -22.96
C SER A 271 -6.92 -10.91 -23.74
N LEU A 272 -5.77 -10.25 -23.55
CA LEU A 272 -5.27 -9.33 -24.56
C LEU A 272 -5.42 -10.05 -25.89
N SER A 273 -5.97 -9.37 -26.89
CA SER A 273 -6.03 -9.97 -28.22
C SER A 273 -4.62 -10.43 -28.61
N PRO A 274 -4.45 -11.49 -29.42
CA PRO A 274 -3.14 -11.89 -29.89
C PRO A 274 -2.35 -10.72 -30.53
N SER A 275 -3.02 -9.70 -31.06
CA SER A 275 -2.41 -8.43 -31.51
C SER A 275 -1.91 -7.51 -30.39
N GLU A 276 -2.59 -7.46 -29.24
CA GLU A 276 -2.18 -6.68 -28.06
C GLU A 276 -1.07 -7.39 -27.28
N GLU A 277 -1.12 -8.73 -27.18
CA GLU A 277 -0.01 -9.53 -26.63
C GLU A 277 1.26 -9.37 -27.47
N LYS A 278 1.13 -9.44 -28.80
CA LYS A 278 2.21 -9.15 -29.74
C LYS A 278 2.74 -7.71 -29.61
N ARG A 279 1.88 -6.75 -29.26
CA ARG A 279 2.28 -5.35 -29.04
C ARG A 279 3.10 -5.16 -27.76
N GLN A 280 2.78 -5.89 -26.69
CA GLN A 280 3.50 -5.84 -25.41
C GLN A 280 4.86 -6.54 -25.47
N CYS A 281 4.98 -7.69 -26.16
CA CYS A 281 6.27 -8.36 -26.36
C CYS A 281 7.28 -7.56 -27.19
N GLN A 282 6.86 -6.49 -27.87
CA GLN A 282 7.73 -5.69 -28.74
C GLN A 282 8.39 -4.48 -28.08
N ARG A 283 8.05 -4.09 -26.84
CA ARG A 283 8.37 -2.71 -26.38
C ARG A 283 8.89 -2.55 -24.95
N VAL A 284 9.81 -3.41 -24.52
CA VAL A 284 10.88 -2.96 -23.60
C VAL A 284 11.96 -2.22 -24.39
N TRP A 285 12.22 -2.65 -25.62
CA TRP A 285 13.28 -2.14 -26.49
C TRP A 285 13.07 -0.70 -27.00
N GLU A 286 11.83 -0.26 -27.14
CA GLU A 286 11.49 1.09 -27.64
C GLU A 286 11.50 2.17 -26.54
N VAL A 287 11.47 1.79 -25.25
CA VAL A 287 11.41 2.75 -24.13
C VAL A 287 12.79 2.95 -23.48
N THR A 288 13.67 1.95 -23.52
CA THR A 288 14.99 2.01 -22.85
C THR A 288 16.19 1.72 -23.77
N GLU A 289 15.97 1.44 -25.06
CA GLU A 289 16.96 1.07 -26.10
C GLU A 289 17.96 -0.05 -25.77
N GLY A 290 18.07 -0.56 -24.53
CA GLY A 290 19.10 -1.52 -24.07
C GLY A 290 20.56 -1.05 -24.24
N ARG A 291 20.78 -0.07 -25.12
CA ARG A 291 21.93 0.75 -25.36
C ARG A 291 21.55 2.10 -24.80
N GLY A 292 22.29 2.55 -23.79
CA GLY A 292 22.06 3.89 -23.24
C GLY A 292 22.17 4.97 -24.31
N MET A 293 21.76 6.18 -23.95
CA MET A 293 21.92 7.39 -24.74
C MET A 293 23.27 7.37 -25.46
N VAL A 294 23.26 7.57 -26.79
CA VAL A 294 24.51 7.59 -27.56
C VAL A 294 25.23 8.91 -27.31
N PRO A 295 26.45 8.91 -26.73
CA PRO A 295 27.16 10.15 -26.47
C PRO A 295 27.89 10.67 -27.71
N GLN A 296 28.13 11.97 -27.72
CA GLN A 296 29.11 12.58 -28.58
C GLN A 296 30.52 12.27 -28.04
N VAL A 297 31.40 11.68 -28.86
CA VAL A 297 32.80 11.48 -28.47
C VAL A 297 33.61 12.71 -28.88
N LEU A 298 34.23 13.37 -27.89
CA LEU A 298 35.07 14.55 -28.08
C LEU A 298 36.49 14.17 -28.55
N PRO A 299 37.28 15.11 -29.10
CA PRO A 299 38.62 14.81 -29.62
C PRO A 299 39.60 14.20 -28.61
N ASP A 300 39.40 14.42 -27.31
CA ASP A 300 40.20 13.87 -26.22
C ASP A 300 39.72 12.49 -25.73
N GLY A 301 38.70 11.93 -26.40
CA GLY A 301 38.06 10.66 -26.05
C GLY A 301 36.95 10.76 -25.01
N THR A 302 36.63 11.96 -24.50
CA THR A 302 35.54 12.15 -23.53
C THR A 302 34.18 11.87 -24.17
N ARG A 303 33.31 11.11 -23.49
CA ARG A 303 31.94 10.80 -23.90
C ARG A 303 30.99 11.83 -23.30
N ARG A 304 30.44 12.71 -24.14
CA ARG A 304 29.50 13.77 -23.77
C ARG A 304 28.05 13.33 -23.97
N TYR A 305 27.25 13.47 -22.93
CA TYR A 305 25.80 13.27 -22.90
C TYR A 305 25.11 14.62 -22.71
N GLU A 306 23.94 14.80 -23.33
CA GLU A 306 23.12 16.02 -23.23
C GLU A 306 21.74 15.66 -22.68
N LEU A 307 21.45 16.16 -21.48
CA LEU A 307 20.16 16.03 -20.82
C LEU A 307 19.48 17.38 -20.81
N VAL A 308 18.28 17.44 -21.39
CA VAL A 308 17.42 18.63 -21.40
C VAL A 308 16.26 18.36 -20.46
N ALA A 309 16.26 19.01 -19.31
CA ALA A 309 15.14 18.96 -18.36
C ALA A 309 14.02 19.88 -18.85
N GLY A 310 12.82 19.35 -19.04
CA GLY A 310 11.70 20.14 -19.57
C GLY A 310 10.33 19.56 -19.24
N VAL A 311 9.30 20.39 -19.44
CA VAL A 311 7.90 20.03 -19.23
C VAL A 311 7.28 19.55 -20.55
N PHE A 312 6.56 18.42 -20.53
CA PHE A 312 5.92 17.84 -21.71
C PHE A 312 4.73 16.96 -21.35
N PRO A 313 3.75 16.80 -22.25
CA PRO A 313 2.68 15.83 -22.07
C PRO A 313 3.23 14.41 -22.21
N TRP A 314 3.03 13.57 -21.19
CA TRP A 314 3.43 12.18 -21.17
C TRP A 314 2.22 11.26 -21.10
N LYS A 315 2.07 10.39 -22.12
CA LYS A 315 1.00 9.39 -22.15
C LYS A 315 1.36 8.20 -21.28
N VAL A 316 0.74 8.04 -20.13
CA VAL A 316 1.03 6.96 -19.16
C VAL A 316 0.27 5.68 -19.50
N ALA A 317 -0.98 5.80 -19.95
CA ALA A 317 -1.85 4.70 -20.33
C ALA A 317 -2.88 5.16 -21.40
N PRO A 318 -3.68 4.26 -22.00
CA PRO A 318 -4.73 4.66 -22.93
C PRO A 318 -5.72 5.62 -22.28
N GLY A 319 -5.88 6.83 -22.84
CA GLY A 319 -6.76 7.86 -22.30
C GLY A 319 -6.20 8.64 -21.11
N LEU A 320 -4.98 8.34 -20.65
CA LEU A 320 -4.31 9.05 -19.56
C LEU A 320 -3.02 9.71 -20.04
N VAL A 321 -3.04 11.03 -20.06
CA VAL A 321 -1.88 11.90 -20.34
C VAL A 321 -1.69 12.81 -19.14
N VAL A 322 -0.47 12.87 -18.62
CA VAL A 322 -0.08 13.75 -17.53
C VAL A 322 0.89 14.80 -18.04
N GLU A 323 0.98 15.94 -17.36
CA GLU A 323 2.10 16.84 -17.54
C GLU A 323 3.28 16.27 -16.76
N ALA A 324 4.37 15.93 -17.45
CA ALA A 324 5.57 15.36 -16.83
C ALA A 324 6.75 16.33 -16.96
N TRP A 325 7.65 16.25 -15.99
CA TRP A 325 8.93 16.93 -15.97
C TRP A 325 9.98 15.84 -16.13
N GLY A 326 10.77 15.89 -17.19
CA GLY A 326 11.65 14.78 -17.50
C GLY A 326 12.79 15.19 -18.41
N TYR A 327 13.78 14.33 -18.50
CA TYR A 327 14.94 14.55 -19.34
C TYR A 327 14.67 14.10 -20.77
N ASN A 328 15.00 14.93 -21.76
CA ASN A 328 14.83 14.66 -23.20
C ASN A 328 13.39 14.28 -23.59
N ARG A 329 12.40 14.85 -22.89
CA ARG A 329 10.95 14.66 -23.13
C ARG A 329 10.48 13.20 -23.01
N GLN A 330 11.05 12.46 -22.07
CA GLN A 330 10.65 11.09 -21.75
C GLN A 330 10.69 10.83 -20.24
N VAL A 331 9.88 9.86 -19.79
CA VAL A 331 9.95 9.29 -18.44
C VAL A 331 10.00 7.75 -18.56
N PRO A 332 11.00 7.07 -17.99
CA PRO A 332 12.21 7.64 -17.38
C PRO A 332 13.02 8.48 -18.36
N GLY A 333 13.90 9.32 -17.83
CA GLY A 333 14.97 9.93 -18.61
C GLY A 333 15.82 8.88 -19.35
N PRO A 334 16.60 9.28 -20.37
CA PRO A 334 17.42 8.35 -21.16
C PRO A 334 18.34 7.49 -20.29
N LEU A 335 18.44 6.20 -20.57
CA LEU A 335 19.40 5.33 -19.88
C LEU A 335 20.82 5.85 -20.11
N LEU A 336 21.55 6.13 -19.04
CA LEU A 336 22.98 6.39 -19.12
C LEU A 336 23.72 5.07 -18.89
N ARG A 337 24.44 4.58 -19.90
CA ARG A 337 25.21 3.32 -19.78
C ARG A 337 26.70 3.59 -19.99
N LEU A 338 27.43 3.61 -18.89
CA LEU A 338 28.84 3.95 -18.81
C LEU A 338 29.70 2.70 -18.68
N ARG A 339 30.99 2.82 -18.96
CA ARG A 339 31.97 1.76 -18.73
C ARG A 339 33.15 2.27 -17.92
N VAL A 340 33.69 1.42 -17.04
CA VAL A 340 34.91 1.72 -16.27
C VAL A 340 36.04 2.20 -17.19
N GLY A 341 36.67 3.31 -16.81
CA GLY A 341 37.75 3.97 -17.55
C GLY A 341 37.28 5.07 -18.50
N GLU A 342 35.99 5.22 -18.75
CA GLU A 342 35.48 6.32 -19.58
C GLU A 342 35.63 7.68 -18.89
N LYS A 343 36.04 8.69 -19.66
CA LYS A 343 35.87 10.09 -19.28
C LYS A 343 34.49 10.53 -19.71
N VAL A 344 33.71 11.06 -18.78
CA VAL A 344 32.30 11.40 -19.00
C VAL A 344 32.09 12.89 -18.80
N GLU A 345 31.30 13.47 -19.69
CA GLU A 345 30.76 14.82 -19.57
C GLU A 345 29.22 14.73 -19.68
N ILE A 346 28.47 15.27 -18.73
CA ILE A 346 27.01 15.38 -18.82
C ILE A 346 26.64 16.85 -18.82
N GLN A 347 26.04 17.33 -19.91
CA GLN A 347 25.49 18.68 -20.00
C GLN A 347 24.01 18.64 -19.63
N LEU A 348 23.67 19.30 -18.54
CA LEU A 348 22.29 19.54 -18.14
C LEU A 348 21.86 20.92 -18.66
N LYS A 349 20.91 20.96 -19.58
CA LYS A 349 20.20 22.17 -19.98
C LYS A 349 18.87 22.24 -19.25
N ASN A 350 18.63 23.33 -18.53
CA ASN A 350 17.37 23.54 -17.82
C ASN A 350 16.36 24.31 -18.69
N GLU A 351 15.30 23.66 -19.15
CA GLU A 351 14.14 24.26 -19.82
C GLU A 351 12.87 24.23 -18.94
N LEU A 352 13.00 23.92 -17.65
CA LEU A 352 11.91 23.97 -16.66
C LEU A 352 11.59 25.44 -16.28
N PRO A 353 10.38 25.70 -15.73
CA PRO A 353 10.02 27.02 -15.23
C PRO A 353 10.75 27.41 -13.93
N GLU A 354 11.46 26.49 -13.30
CA GLU A 354 12.20 26.71 -12.04
C GLU A 354 13.61 26.11 -12.10
N PRO A 355 14.49 26.47 -11.14
CA PRO A 355 15.82 25.86 -11.05
C PRO A 355 15.77 24.35 -10.86
N THR A 356 16.85 23.68 -11.25
CA THR A 356 17.02 22.23 -11.06
C THR A 356 18.50 21.88 -10.90
N THR A 357 18.80 20.63 -10.60
CA THR A 357 20.16 20.06 -10.66
C THR A 357 20.11 18.63 -11.22
N LEU A 358 21.25 17.97 -11.32
CA LEU A 358 21.35 16.54 -11.60
C LEU A 358 22.27 15.90 -10.57
N HIS A 359 21.72 15.00 -9.76
CA HIS A 359 22.44 14.14 -8.85
C HIS A 359 22.55 12.72 -9.43
N LEU A 360 23.76 12.16 -9.39
CA LEU A 360 24.06 10.82 -9.89
C LEU A 360 24.11 9.84 -8.70
N HIS A 361 22.92 9.48 -8.22
CA HIS A 361 22.71 8.69 -7.02
C HIS A 361 23.45 7.35 -7.06
N GLY A 362 24.29 7.10 -6.04
CA GLY A 362 25.07 5.86 -5.90
C GLY A 362 26.49 5.94 -6.47
N LEU A 363 26.84 7.00 -7.21
CA LEU A 363 28.21 7.17 -7.69
C LEU A 363 29.09 7.96 -6.70
N PRO A 364 30.28 7.45 -6.32
CA PRO A 364 31.25 8.21 -5.52
C PRO A 364 31.97 9.26 -6.37
N LEU A 365 31.31 10.39 -6.61
CA LEU A 365 31.83 11.49 -7.40
C LEU A 365 32.63 12.50 -6.55
N PRO A 366 33.50 13.32 -7.18
CA PRO A 366 34.03 14.50 -6.53
C PRO A 366 32.89 15.42 -6.09
N GLU A 367 33.07 16.14 -4.97
CA GLU A 367 32.06 17.04 -4.42
C GLU A 367 31.47 17.97 -5.50
N SER A 368 32.29 18.64 -6.32
CA SER A 368 31.83 19.59 -7.34
C SER A 368 30.91 19.01 -8.44
N GLU A 369 30.84 17.69 -8.53
CA GLU A 369 30.10 16.95 -9.55
C GLU A 369 28.88 16.22 -8.99
N ASP A 370 28.60 16.37 -7.70
CA ASP A 370 27.58 15.60 -6.97
C ASP A 370 26.15 16.10 -7.21
N GLY A 371 25.96 17.39 -7.53
CA GLY A 371 24.66 17.90 -7.96
C GLY A 371 23.71 18.39 -6.86
N VAL A 372 24.22 18.66 -5.66
CA VAL A 372 23.43 19.06 -4.49
C VAL A 372 23.46 20.59 -4.32
N PRO A 373 22.32 21.28 -4.47
CA PRO A 373 22.26 22.73 -4.40
C PRO A 373 22.64 23.26 -3.02
N GLY A 374 23.53 24.27 -2.98
CA GLY A 374 24.02 24.89 -1.74
C GLY A 374 25.09 24.10 -0.99
N ILE A 375 25.45 22.91 -1.48
CA ILE A 375 26.56 22.09 -0.96
C ILE A 375 27.63 21.96 -2.04
N SER A 376 27.34 21.23 -3.11
CA SER A 376 28.32 20.96 -4.17
C SER A 376 28.25 21.92 -5.35
N GLN A 377 27.10 22.55 -5.58
CA GLN A 377 26.93 23.56 -6.63
C GLN A 377 25.79 24.52 -6.35
N GLU A 378 25.69 25.59 -7.13
CA GLU A 378 24.48 26.42 -7.23
C GLU A 378 23.42 25.74 -8.13
N PRO A 379 22.12 25.97 -7.89
CA PRO A 379 21.06 25.48 -8.78
C PRO A 379 21.20 25.98 -10.22
N VAL A 380 20.93 25.11 -11.19
CA VAL A 380 20.92 25.47 -12.63
C VAL A 380 19.62 26.20 -12.93
N ARG A 381 19.67 27.50 -13.23
CA ARG A 381 18.46 28.32 -13.44
C ARG A 381 17.81 28.04 -14.79
N PRO A 382 16.54 28.41 -14.99
CA PRO A 382 15.88 28.31 -16.30
C PRO A 382 16.70 28.96 -17.41
N GLY A 383 16.93 28.21 -18.49
CA GLY A 383 17.75 28.60 -19.65
C GLY A 383 19.25 28.37 -19.52
N GLU A 384 19.75 28.03 -18.32
CA GLU A 384 21.17 27.77 -18.09
C GLU A 384 21.58 26.34 -18.47
N VAL A 385 22.89 26.18 -18.69
CA VAL A 385 23.53 24.89 -18.92
C VAL A 385 24.60 24.68 -17.87
N TYR A 386 24.58 23.52 -17.21
CA TYR A 386 25.65 23.08 -16.32
C TYR A 386 26.31 21.82 -16.86
N THR A 387 27.59 21.63 -16.58
CA THR A 387 28.36 20.50 -17.11
C THR A 387 29.03 19.72 -15.99
N TYR A 388 28.64 18.46 -15.83
CA TYR A 388 29.24 17.51 -14.91
C TYR A 388 30.38 16.75 -15.59
N ARG A 389 31.51 16.53 -14.90
CA ARG A 389 32.71 15.89 -15.46
C ARG A 389 33.35 14.91 -14.48
N PHE A 390 33.48 13.66 -14.88
CA PHE A 390 34.12 12.65 -14.04
C PHE A 390 34.76 11.53 -14.88
N THR A 391 35.56 10.69 -14.22
CA THR A 391 36.10 9.45 -14.80
C THR A 391 35.46 8.26 -14.10
N VAL A 392 34.96 7.31 -14.87
CA VAL A 392 34.27 6.13 -14.34
C VAL A 392 35.26 5.19 -13.68
N THR A 393 35.10 4.92 -12.39
CA THR A 393 35.99 4.06 -11.60
C THR A 393 35.39 2.66 -11.39
N PRO A 394 36.20 1.65 -11.02
CA PRO A 394 35.69 0.32 -10.70
C PRO A 394 34.66 0.29 -9.56
N SER A 395 34.73 1.21 -8.61
CA SER A 395 33.77 1.30 -7.50
C SER A 395 32.38 1.80 -7.92
N MET A 396 32.24 2.29 -9.15
CA MET A 396 30.98 2.76 -9.70
C MET A 396 30.17 1.65 -10.40
N VAL A 397 30.75 0.47 -10.63
CA VAL A 397 30.08 -0.64 -11.34
C VAL A 397 28.76 -1.01 -10.65
N GLY A 398 27.65 -1.05 -11.39
CA GLY A 398 26.35 -1.36 -10.81
C GLY A 398 25.13 -0.74 -11.52
N THR A 399 23.96 -0.99 -10.94
CA THR A 399 22.68 -0.32 -11.24
C THR A 399 22.49 0.86 -10.30
N HIS A 400 22.30 2.05 -10.87
CA HIS A 400 22.16 3.34 -10.20
C HIS A 400 21.00 4.13 -10.82
N LEU A 401 20.75 5.31 -10.29
CA LEU A 401 19.79 6.26 -10.86
C LEU A 401 20.39 7.65 -10.93
N TYR A 402 19.76 8.52 -11.69
CA TYR A 402 20.02 9.95 -11.65
C TYR A 402 18.69 10.69 -11.53
N HIS A 403 18.70 11.79 -10.78
CA HIS A 403 17.50 12.57 -10.52
C HIS A 403 17.87 14.01 -10.18
N THR A 404 16.88 14.89 -10.18
CA THR A 404 17.03 16.24 -9.61
C THR A 404 17.35 16.21 -8.11
N HIS A 405 18.06 17.21 -7.61
CA HIS A 405 18.24 17.43 -6.18
C HIS A 405 17.72 18.81 -5.74
N PHE A 406 16.86 19.43 -6.55
CA PHE A 406 16.18 20.68 -6.25
C PHE A 406 14.66 20.47 -6.25
N HIS A 407 13.98 20.90 -5.17
CA HIS A 407 12.56 20.56 -4.96
C HIS A 407 12.31 19.07 -5.25
N ASP A 408 13.21 18.22 -4.74
CA ASP A 408 13.33 16.79 -5.02
C ASP A 408 12.00 16.07 -4.96
N GLU A 409 11.24 16.26 -3.89
CA GLU A 409 9.91 15.65 -3.74
C GLU A 409 9.00 16.00 -4.93
N PHE A 410 8.87 17.28 -5.27
CA PHE A 410 7.98 17.70 -6.35
C PHE A 410 8.50 17.29 -7.74
N GLN A 411 9.75 17.60 -8.06
CA GLN A 411 10.28 17.36 -9.41
C GLN A 411 10.43 15.86 -9.71
N MET A 412 10.79 15.03 -8.71
CA MET A 412 10.77 13.57 -8.87
C MET A 412 9.33 13.05 -9.05
N ASP A 413 8.36 13.55 -8.27
CA ASP A 413 6.94 13.20 -8.43
C ASP A 413 6.33 13.64 -9.78
N GLN A 414 7.04 14.45 -10.57
CA GLN A 414 6.68 14.82 -11.93
C GLN A 414 7.42 14.00 -13.00
N GLY A 415 8.36 13.13 -12.62
CA GLY A 415 9.09 12.25 -13.55
C GLY A 415 10.57 12.60 -13.77
N LEU A 416 11.16 13.52 -13.00
CA LEU A 416 12.50 14.07 -13.27
C LEU A 416 13.62 13.17 -12.72
N HIS A 417 13.62 11.93 -13.21
CA HIS A 417 14.55 10.86 -12.85
C HIS A 417 14.84 9.96 -14.06
N GLY A 418 15.90 9.16 -13.97
CA GLY A 418 16.29 8.17 -14.97
C GLY A 418 17.29 7.17 -14.41
N VAL A 419 17.68 6.19 -15.23
CA VAL A 419 18.53 5.08 -14.78
C VAL A 419 19.96 5.22 -15.31
N LEU A 420 20.92 4.87 -14.46
CA LEU A 420 22.35 4.88 -14.75
C LEU A 420 22.92 3.48 -14.52
N VAL A 421 23.55 2.89 -15.52
CA VAL A 421 24.22 1.59 -15.41
C VAL A 421 25.69 1.76 -15.71
N VAL A 422 26.55 1.21 -14.85
CA VAL A 422 28.00 1.22 -15.05
C VAL A 422 28.47 -0.22 -15.27
N ASP A 423 28.93 -0.51 -16.48
CA ASP A 423 29.50 -1.81 -16.84
C ASP A 423 30.97 -1.92 -16.40
N PRO A 424 31.43 -3.11 -15.98
CA PRO A 424 32.84 -3.37 -15.75
C PRO A 424 33.66 -3.24 -17.05
N SER A 425 34.98 -3.05 -16.89
CA SER A 425 35.92 -3.01 -18.03
C SER A 425 36.09 -4.38 -18.71
N THR A 426 35.85 -5.47 -17.96
CA THR A 426 35.86 -6.85 -18.45
C THR A 426 34.45 -7.38 -18.71
N VAL A 427 34.33 -8.52 -19.40
CA VAL A 427 33.05 -9.22 -19.55
C VAL A 427 32.53 -9.63 -18.16
N ASP A 428 31.21 -9.47 -17.95
CA ASP A 428 30.55 -9.91 -16.73
C ASP A 428 30.71 -11.44 -16.58
N PRO A 429 31.39 -11.93 -15.51
CA PRO A 429 31.66 -13.35 -15.35
C PRO A 429 30.39 -14.19 -15.15
N ALA A 430 29.25 -13.57 -14.79
CA ALA A 430 27.99 -14.28 -14.65
C ALA A 430 27.40 -14.73 -16.00
N GLY A 431 27.80 -14.10 -17.11
CA GLY A 431 27.42 -14.51 -18.46
C GLY A 431 25.91 -14.46 -18.70
N TRP A 432 25.26 -13.35 -18.33
CA TRP A 432 23.83 -13.12 -18.58
C TRP A 432 23.52 -13.17 -20.08
N GLU A 433 22.46 -13.88 -20.44
CA GLU A 433 21.99 -13.95 -21.83
C GLU A 433 20.97 -12.85 -22.13
N GLU A 434 20.15 -12.50 -21.13
CA GLU A 434 19.09 -11.50 -21.23
C GLU A 434 19.19 -10.53 -20.05
N GLU A 435 19.08 -9.23 -20.33
CA GLU A 435 19.09 -8.17 -19.33
C GLU A 435 17.83 -7.30 -19.49
N PHE A 436 17.08 -7.13 -18.40
CA PHE A 436 15.90 -6.27 -18.35
C PHE A 436 16.06 -5.22 -17.25
N LEU A 437 15.42 -4.08 -17.46
CA LEU A 437 15.48 -2.94 -16.56
C LEU A 437 14.07 -2.41 -16.36
N TYR A 438 13.66 -2.38 -15.10
CA TYR A 438 12.42 -1.77 -14.63
C TYR A 438 12.75 -0.66 -13.67
N GLU A 439 12.41 0.54 -14.08
CA GLU A 439 12.36 1.72 -13.26
C GLU A 439 10.92 1.88 -12.76
N ILE A 440 10.78 1.91 -11.44
CA ILE A 440 9.54 2.00 -10.72
C ILE A 440 9.37 3.46 -10.35
N GLY A 441 8.39 4.11 -10.97
CA GLY A 441 8.12 5.52 -10.80
C GLY A 441 6.70 5.76 -10.31
N SER A 442 6.52 6.85 -9.61
CA SER A 442 5.26 7.31 -9.06
C SER A 442 5.07 8.79 -9.35
N PHE A 443 3.81 9.21 -9.47
CA PHE A 443 3.47 10.61 -9.74
C PHE A 443 2.38 11.10 -8.80
N LYS A 444 2.38 12.41 -8.58
CA LYS A 444 1.25 13.15 -8.00
C LYS A 444 0.44 13.81 -9.10
N VAL A 445 -0.73 13.27 -9.38
CA VAL A 445 -1.63 13.79 -10.42
C VAL A 445 -2.87 14.42 -9.81
N GLY A 446 -3.37 15.49 -10.42
CA GLY A 446 -4.63 16.12 -10.06
C GLY A 446 -4.60 16.93 -8.75
N GLY A 447 -3.42 17.40 -8.34
CA GLY A 447 -3.24 18.16 -7.08
C GLY A 447 -3.25 17.29 -5.83
N SER A 448 -3.02 15.99 -5.96
CA SER A 448 -2.86 15.07 -4.84
C SER A 448 -1.63 15.41 -3.99
N GLU A 449 -1.77 15.34 -2.66
CA GLU A 449 -0.66 15.48 -1.71
C GLU A 449 0.18 14.19 -1.60
N GLU A 450 -0.42 13.05 -1.97
CA GLU A 450 0.19 11.72 -2.01
C GLU A 450 0.38 11.23 -3.44
N GLU A 451 1.40 10.39 -3.65
CA GLU A 451 1.63 9.70 -4.92
C GLU A 451 0.43 8.80 -5.23
N ASN A 452 -0.17 8.97 -6.42
CA ASN A 452 -1.45 8.34 -6.76
C ASN A 452 -1.49 7.73 -8.17
N LEU A 453 -0.37 7.79 -8.89
CA LEU A 453 -0.17 7.17 -10.20
C LEU A 453 1.14 6.40 -10.20
N PHE A 454 1.06 5.07 -10.31
CA PHE A 454 2.22 4.18 -10.26
C PHE A 454 2.51 3.57 -11.62
N THR A 455 3.80 3.49 -11.98
CA THR A 455 4.26 3.15 -13.33
C THR A 455 5.52 2.30 -13.36
N LEU A 456 5.62 1.41 -14.35
CA LEU A 456 6.85 0.74 -14.74
C LEU A 456 7.38 1.39 -16.01
N ASN A 457 8.60 1.91 -15.99
CA ASN A 457 9.24 2.63 -17.08
C ASN A 457 8.32 3.75 -17.62
N GLY A 458 7.73 4.54 -16.72
CA GLY A 458 6.82 5.64 -17.04
C GLY A 458 5.47 5.23 -17.61
N LYS A 459 5.12 3.93 -17.68
CA LYS A 459 3.83 3.43 -18.17
C LYS A 459 3.08 2.65 -17.09
N ALA A 460 1.76 2.82 -17.05
CA ALA A 460 0.88 1.99 -16.24
C ALA A 460 0.28 0.87 -17.09
N PHE A 461 -0.09 -0.26 -16.49
CA PHE A 461 -0.83 -1.29 -17.22
C PHE A 461 -2.09 -0.70 -17.86
N PRO A 462 -2.42 -1.03 -19.13
CA PRO A 462 -1.87 -2.09 -19.97
C PRO A 462 -0.72 -1.66 -20.89
N ASP A 463 -0.29 -0.40 -20.85
CA ASP A 463 0.82 0.07 -21.69
C ASP A 463 2.19 -0.14 -21.01
N ALA A 464 2.21 -0.62 -19.76
CA ALA A 464 3.42 -1.10 -19.08
C ALA A 464 4.13 -2.19 -19.91
N PRO A 465 5.46 -2.12 -20.07
CA PRO A 465 6.18 -3.01 -20.96
C PRO A 465 6.27 -4.42 -20.38
N ALA A 466 6.07 -5.44 -21.21
CA ALA A 466 6.27 -6.85 -20.85
C ALA A 466 7.59 -7.38 -21.42
N VAL A 467 8.18 -8.34 -20.73
CA VAL A 467 9.47 -8.95 -21.08
C VAL A 467 9.25 -10.32 -21.71
N CYS A 468 9.85 -10.60 -22.86
CA CYS A 468 9.73 -11.88 -23.55
C CYS A 468 11.10 -12.55 -23.68
N VAL A 469 11.23 -13.76 -23.15
CA VAL A 469 12.52 -14.41 -22.85
C VAL A 469 12.55 -15.84 -23.41
N PRO A 470 13.63 -16.27 -24.08
CA PRO A 470 13.76 -17.65 -24.52
C PRO A 470 13.81 -18.63 -23.34
N LEU A 471 13.16 -19.79 -23.50
CA LEU A 471 13.28 -20.91 -22.56
C LEU A 471 14.75 -21.28 -22.34
N GLY A 472 15.15 -21.33 -21.08
CA GLY A 472 16.50 -21.71 -20.64
C GLY A 472 17.49 -20.54 -20.52
N ALA A 473 17.13 -19.32 -20.94
CA ALA A 473 18.01 -18.17 -20.85
C ALA A 473 18.33 -17.78 -19.40
N LYS A 474 19.59 -17.40 -19.14
CA LYS A 474 19.98 -16.74 -17.88
C LYS A 474 19.61 -15.26 -17.92
N VAL A 475 18.72 -14.86 -17.02
CA VAL A 475 18.15 -13.51 -16.97
C VAL A 475 18.72 -12.72 -15.80
N ARG A 476 19.12 -11.48 -16.07
CA ARG A 476 19.29 -10.42 -15.07
C ARG A 476 18.18 -9.39 -15.23
N MET A 477 17.45 -9.09 -14.17
CA MET A 477 16.42 -8.07 -14.12
C MET A 477 16.79 -7.02 -13.08
N ARG A 478 17.09 -5.81 -13.53
CA ARG A 478 17.46 -4.65 -12.73
C ARG A 478 16.21 -3.89 -12.33
N LEU A 479 16.01 -3.68 -11.04
CA LEU A 479 14.93 -2.90 -10.48
C LEU A 479 15.50 -1.61 -9.89
N VAL A 480 14.87 -0.48 -10.16
CA VAL A 480 15.24 0.83 -9.64
C VAL A 480 13.98 1.49 -9.09
N ASN A 481 13.96 1.83 -7.81
CA ASN A 481 12.88 2.63 -7.26
C ASN A 481 13.20 4.12 -7.36
N ALA A 482 12.56 4.81 -8.30
CA ALA A 482 12.69 6.24 -8.51
C ALA A 482 11.55 7.06 -7.88
N SER A 483 10.66 6.40 -7.12
CA SER A 483 9.62 7.07 -6.33
C SER A 483 10.27 7.98 -5.28
N ALA A 484 9.70 9.17 -5.07
CA ALA A 484 10.23 10.11 -4.08
C ALA A 484 10.04 9.59 -2.65
N ARG A 485 8.89 8.97 -2.36
CA ARG A 485 8.54 8.53 -0.99
C ARG A 485 8.05 7.09 -0.89
N GLU A 486 7.57 6.49 -1.99
CA GLU A 486 6.93 5.18 -1.92
C GLU A 486 7.89 4.00 -1.90
N ASN A 487 7.54 3.02 -1.07
CA ASN A 487 8.18 1.70 -1.06
C ASN A 487 7.48 0.81 -2.09
N HIS A 488 8.22 -0.13 -2.69
CA HIS A 488 7.63 -1.12 -3.60
C HIS A 488 8.08 -2.54 -3.27
N VAL A 489 7.11 -3.45 -3.24
CA VAL A 489 7.30 -4.85 -2.87
C VAL A 489 7.10 -5.71 -4.13
N MET A 490 8.13 -5.83 -4.96
CA MET A 490 8.01 -6.41 -6.31
C MET A 490 8.02 -7.94 -6.27
N HIS A 491 6.95 -8.55 -6.76
CA HIS A 491 6.74 -9.99 -6.83
C HIS A 491 6.75 -10.50 -8.28
N LEU A 492 7.48 -11.59 -8.54
CA LEU A 492 7.47 -12.31 -9.82
C LEU A 492 6.82 -13.67 -9.65
N HIS A 493 5.72 -13.91 -10.37
CA HIS A 493 5.05 -15.20 -10.38
C HIS A 493 5.91 -16.27 -11.07
N GLY A 494 5.68 -17.54 -10.72
CA GLY A 494 6.31 -18.68 -11.40
C GLY A 494 7.81 -18.87 -11.15
N TYR A 495 8.43 -17.99 -10.37
CA TYR A 495 9.87 -17.99 -10.10
C TYR A 495 10.18 -17.73 -8.63
N THR A 496 11.10 -18.52 -8.09
CA THR A 496 11.98 -18.08 -7.01
C THR A 496 13.26 -17.60 -7.66
N PHE A 497 13.50 -16.29 -7.62
CA PHE A 497 14.70 -15.66 -8.15
C PHE A 497 15.77 -15.52 -7.06
N ARG A 498 16.97 -15.16 -7.48
CA ARG A 498 18.09 -14.83 -6.60
C ARG A 498 18.34 -13.33 -6.63
N VAL A 499 18.36 -12.68 -5.49
CA VAL A 499 18.83 -11.28 -5.39
C VAL A 499 20.36 -11.32 -5.40
N VAL A 500 20.98 -10.73 -6.42
CA VAL A 500 22.43 -10.82 -6.66
C VAL A 500 23.18 -9.51 -6.43
N ALA A 501 22.49 -8.37 -6.48
CA ALA A 501 23.04 -7.07 -6.13
C ALA A 501 21.97 -6.19 -5.47
N LEU A 502 22.40 -5.29 -4.59
CA LEU A 502 21.60 -4.22 -4.01
C LEU A 502 22.40 -2.91 -4.10
N ASP A 503 21.74 -1.80 -4.41
CA ASP A 503 22.31 -0.46 -4.49
C ASP A 503 23.61 -0.44 -5.35
N GLY A 504 23.50 -1.07 -6.52
CA GLY A 504 24.59 -1.23 -7.49
C GLY A 504 25.69 -2.23 -7.09
N SER A 505 25.72 -2.70 -5.84
CA SER A 505 26.80 -3.53 -5.30
C SER A 505 26.44 -5.03 -5.31
N PRO A 506 27.29 -5.91 -5.89
CA PRO A 506 27.08 -7.36 -5.80
C PRO A 506 27.05 -7.85 -4.36
N LEU A 507 26.08 -8.70 -4.03
CA LEU A 507 25.98 -9.30 -2.71
C LEU A 507 27.05 -10.38 -2.52
N PRO A 508 27.81 -10.37 -1.40
CA PRO A 508 28.73 -11.45 -1.08
C PRO A 508 28.04 -12.81 -0.94
N GLN A 509 26.78 -12.79 -0.49
CA GLN A 509 25.92 -13.97 -0.37
C GLN A 509 24.55 -13.68 -0.97
N PRO A 510 24.35 -13.95 -2.27
CA PRO A 510 23.05 -13.83 -2.92
C PRO A 510 22.01 -14.77 -2.30
N PHE A 511 20.81 -14.26 -2.00
CA PHE A 511 19.74 -15.02 -1.36
C PHE A 511 18.56 -15.26 -2.31
N LEU A 512 17.75 -16.27 -2.01
CA LEU A 512 16.55 -16.59 -2.78
C LEU A 512 15.34 -15.80 -2.27
N ALA A 513 14.52 -15.32 -3.20
CA ALA A 513 13.27 -14.65 -2.92
C ALA A 513 12.30 -14.85 -4.09
N ASN A 514 11.01 -14.63 -3.85
CA ASN A 514 9.99 -14.46 -4.90
C ASN A 514 9.43 -13.03 -4.90
N THR A 515 9.75 -12.26 -3.86
CA THR A 515 9.32 -10.89 -3.63
C THR A 515 10.47 -10.09 -3.03
N VAL A 516 10.71 -8.88 -3.51
CA VAL A 516 11.78 -7.98 -3.04
C VAL A 516 11.22 -6.61 -2.69
N LEU A 517 11.58 -6.09 -1.51
CA LEU A 517 11.27 -4.72 -1.09
C LEU A 517 12.35 -3.77 -1.61
N LEU A 518 11.94 -2.66 -2.22
CA LEU A 518 12.80 -1.53 -2.54
C LEU A 518 12.23 -0.26 -1.89
N GLY A 519 13.02 0.40 -1.06
CA GLY A 519 12.73 1.76 -0.61
C GLY A 519 13.09 2.82 -1.66
N PRO A 520 12.70 4.09 -1.44
CA PRO A 520 13.07 5.20 -2.33
C PRO A 520 14.58 5.26 -2.59
N GLY A 521 14.96 5.36 -3.87
CA GLY A 521 16.37 5.39 -4.32
C GLY A 521 17.09 4.04 -4.37
N GLN A 522 16.51 2.97 -3.81
CA GLN A 522 17.17 1.67 -3.79
C GLN A 522 17.11 0.95 -5.14
N THR A 523 18.13 0.14 -5.41
CA THR A 523 18.20 -0.72 -6.60
C THR A 523 18.39 -2.19 -6.23
N ALA A 524 17.88 -3.10 -7.05
CA ALA A 524 18.07 -4.54 -6.86
C ALA A 524 18.25 -5.25 -8.21
N ASP A 525 19.26 -6.12 -8.31
CA ASP A 525 19.41 -7.00 -9.46
C ASP A 525 18.93 -8.40 -9.10
N LEU A 526 17.95 -8.89 -9.87
CA LEU A 526 17.35 -10.20 -9.73
C LEU A 526 17.90 -11.14 -10.81
N ALA A 527 18.23 -12.37 -10.43
CA ALA A 527 18.76 -13.38 -11.33
C ALA A 527 17.88 -14.64 -11.29
N PHE A 528 17.48 -15.12 -12.47
CA PHE A 528 16.77 -16.39 -12.62
C PHE A 528 17.08 -17.03 -13.97
N VAL A 529 16.81 -18.33 -14.09
CA VAL A 529 16.86 -19.04 -15.37
C VAL A 529 15.43 -19.17 -15.86
N ALA A 530 15.14 -18.75 -17.09
CA ALA A 530 13.80 -18.79 -17.67
C ALA A 530 13.37 -20.23 -18.01
N ASN A 531 13.20 -21.09 -17.00
CA ASN A 531 12.97 -22.54 -17.13
C ASN A 531 11.50 -22.99 -17.01
N ASN A 532 10.57 -22.03 -16.87
CA ASN A 532 9.16 -22.28 -16.62
C ASN A 532 8.34 -21.58 -17.73
N PRO A 533 8.01 -22.27 -18.84
CA PRO A 533 7.26 -21.70 -19.94
C PRO A 533 5.90 -21.14 -19.47
N GLY A 534 5.55 -19.94 -19.90
CA GLY A 534 4.31 -19.30 -19.48
C GLY A 534 4.37 -17.79 -19.56
N ARG A 535 3.25 -17.15 -19.19
CA ARG A 535 3.14 -15.70 -19.01
C ARG A 535 2.96 -15.44 -17.53
N TRP A 536 4.00 -14.93 -16.88
CA TRP A 536 4.07 -14.75 -15.45
C TRP A 536 3.88 -13.29 -15.09
N MET A 537 2.97 -13.01 -14.17
CA MET A 537 2.77 -11.64 -13.70
C MET A 537 3.99 -11.15 -12.92
N PHE A 538 4.37 -9.90 -13.16
CA PHE A 538 5.37 -9.17 -12.38
C PHE A 538 4.72 -7.89 -11.87
N HIS A 539 4.57 -7.76 -10.56
CA HIS A 539 3.77 -6.67 -9.99
C HIS A 539 4.23 -6.25 -8.60
N CYS A 540 3.80 -5.07 -8.16
CA CYS A 540 3.95 -4.65 -6.76
C CYS A 540 2.92 -5.39 -5.87
N HIS A 541 3.32 -5.83 -4.68
CA HIS A 541 2.50 -6.54 -3.71
C HIS A 541 1.93 -5.61 -2.63
N ILE A 542 2.10 -4.30 -2.79
CA ILE A 542 1.25 -3.30 -2.14
C ILE A 542 0.05 -3.13 -3.07
N LEU A 543 -1.11 -3.62 -2.64
CA LEU A 543 -2.28 -3.80 -3.52
C LEU A 543 -2.75 -2.48 -4.15
N ASP A 544 -2.67 -1.38 -3.41
CA ASP A 544 -3.04 -0.06 -3.93
C ASP A 544 -2.17 0.33 -5.12
N HIS A 545 -0.89 -0.08 -5.15
CA HIS A 545 0.06 0.25 -6.22
C HIS A 545 -0.22 -0.55 -7.51
N MET A 546 -0.97 -1.65 -7.44
CA MET A 546 -1.41 -2.41 -8.61
C MET A 546 -2.52 -1.69 -9.40
N THR A 547 -3.06 -0.59 -8.86
CA THR A 547 -4.21 0.12 -9.40
C THR A 547 -3.93 1.62 -9.50
N ASN A 548 -4.61 2.33 -10.41
CA ASN A 548 -4.59 3.80 -10.47
C ASN A 548 -6.02 4.40 -10.54
N PRO A 549 -6.97 3.94 -9.71
CA PRO A 549 -8.39 4.24 -9.86
C PRO A 549 -8.71 5.73 -9.66
N LYS A 550 -7.90 6.43 -8.86
CA LYS A 550 -8.05 7.85 -8.55
C LYS A 550 -7.69 8.77 -9.74
N VAL A 551 -7.03 8.23 -10.76
CA VAL A 551 -6.46 9.01 -11.88
C VAL A 551 -7.16 8.73 -13.20
N PHE A 552 -7.86 7.60 -13.34
CA PHE A 552 -8.64 7.30 -14.54
C PHE A 552 -10.01 8.01 -14.53
N PRO A 553 -10.32 8.87 -15.52
CA PRO A 553 -11.65 9.46 -15.65
C PRO A 553 -12.64 8.40 -16.13
N ASN A 554 -13.51 7.94 -15.22
CA ASN A 554 -14.68 7.08 -15.47
C ASN A 554 -14.39 5.58 -15.73
N PRO A 555 -14.51 4.71 -14.70
CA PRO A 555 -14.27 3.26 -14.83
C PRO A 555 -15.19 2.55 -15.84
N GLN A 556 -16.33 3.16 -16.21
CA GLN A 556 -17.30 2.53 -17.12
C GLN A 556 -17.01 2.74 -18.62
N SER A 557 -16.04 3.59 -18.99
CA SER A 557 -15.83 3.99 -20.39
C SER A 557 -14.83 3.14 -21.17
N HIS A 558 -13.99 2.36 -20.49
CA HIS A 558 -13.03 1.48 -21.16
C HIS A 558 -13.66 0.12 -21.47
N ARG A 559 -14.44 0.05 -22.57
CA ARG A 559 -14.84 -1.21 -23.20
C ARG A 559 -13.57 -1.99 -23.60
N GLY A 560 -13.04 -2.79 -22.68
CA GLY A 560 -11.85 -3.61 -22.88
C GLY A 560 -11.03 -3.88 -21.62
N MET A 561 -11.13 -3.02 -20.59
CA MET A 561 -10.46 -3.24 -19.30
C MET A 561 -11.43 -3.98 -18.38
N GLN A 562 -11.52 -5.31 -18.54
CA GLN A 562 -12.46 -6.15 -17.78
C GLN A 562 -12.05 -6.38 -16.32
N ASP A 563 -10.93 -5.82 -15.87
CA ASP A 563 -10.45 -6.00 -14.50
C ASP A 563 -9.99 -4.67 -13.87
N PRO A 564 -10.77 -4.07 -12.95
CA PRO A 564 -10.40 -2.83 -12.27
C PRO A 564 -9.17 -2.96 -11.34
N PHE A 565 -8.67 -4.18 -11.11
CA PHE A 565 -7.57 -4.47 -10.18
C PHE A 565 -6.15 -4.39 -10.79
N MET A 566 -6.01 -4.15 -12.10
CA MET A 566 -4.69 -4.17 -12.77
C MET A 566 -4.39 -2.86 -13.50
N GLY A 567 -4.56 -1.69 -12.87
CA GLY A 567 -4.38 -0.38 -13.51
C GLY A 567 -3.03 0.30 -13.28
N GLY A 568 -2.10 -0.32 -12.53
CA GLY A 568 -0.87 0.30 -12.02
C GLY A 568 0.40 -0.49 -12.29
N LEU A 569 1.17 -0.77 -11.24
CA LEU A 569 2.45 -1.50 -11.27
C LEU A 569 2.26 -2.99 -11.58
N VAL A 570 1.86 -3.27 -12.82
CA VAL A 570 1.65 -4.62 -13.34
C VAL A 570 2.31 -4.75 -14.71
N SER A 571 3.12 -5.80 -14.85
CA SER A 571 3.78 -6.22 -16.09
C SER A 571 3.77 -7.76 -16.16
N PHE A 572 4.39 -8.31 -17.20
CA PHE A 572 4.50 -9.74 -17.45
C PHE A 572 5.90 -10.13 -17.92
N VAL A 573 6.35 -11.30 -17.46
CA VAL A 573 7.50 -12.02 -18.01
C VAL A 573 6.97 -13.23 -18.78
N GLN A 574 7.17 -13.24 -20.09
CA GLN A 574 6.71 -14.29 -20.99
C GLN A 574 7.88 -15.15 -21.46
N VAL A 575 7.83 -16.44 -21.14
CA VAL A 575 8.87 -17.41 -21.49
C VAL A 575 8.44 -18.18 -22.73
N VAL A 576 9.18 -18.01 -23.83
CA VAL A 576 8.85 -18.53 -25.16
C VAL A 576 9.73 -19.72 -25.55
N LEU A 577 9.16 -20.69 -26.27
CA LEU A 577 9.81 -21.99 -26.56
C LEU A 577 10.89 -21.91 -27.66
N GLU A 578 10.75 -21.05 -28.68
CA GLU A 578 11.76 -20.88 -29.73
C GLU A 578 12.34 -19.46 -29.79
N LYS A 579 13.67 -19.36 -29.87
CA LYS A 579 14.39 -18.08 -30.10
C LYS A 579 14.02 -17.42 -31.45
N LYS A 580 13.45 -18.18 -32.39
CA LYS A 580 12.94 -17.68 -33.68
C LYS A 580 11.57 -17.01 -33.58
N ASP A 581 10.76 -17.35 -32.58
CA ASP A 581 9.49 -16.66 -32.31
C ASP A 581 9.74 -15.26 -31.74
N VAL A 582 10.91 -15.03 -31.14
CA VAL A 582 11.39 -13.70 -30.74
C VAL A 582 11.71 -12.79 -31.96
N PHE A 583 12.09 -13.37 -33.13
CA PHE A 583 12.65 -12.61 -34.27
C PHE A 583 11.95 -12.78 -35.64
N ARG A 584 11.10 -13.80 -35.87
CA ARG A 584 10.27 -13.90 -37.10
C ARG A 584 9.13 -12.89 -37.13
N GLU A 585 8.79 -12.30 -35.98
CA GLU A 585 7.79 -11.23 -35.83
C GLU A 585 8.35 -9.83 -36.16
N TYR A 586 9.64 -9.70 -36.47
CA TYR A 586 10.35 -8.42 -36.63
C TYR A 586 10.25 -7.78 -38.03
N ARG A 587 9.86 -8.52 -39.08
CA ARG A 587 9.89 -8.02 -40.48
C ARG A 587 8.53 -7.61 -41.07
N ALA A 588 7.42 -7.91 -40.42
CA ALA A 588 6.09 -7.68 -41.00
C ALA A 588 5.51 -6.27 -40.76
N SER A 589 6.07 -5.48 -39.84
CA SER A 589 5.61 -4.13 -39.50
C SER A 589 6.45 -3.01 -40.13
N GLY A 590 7.56 -3.33 -40.80
CA GLY A 590 8.49 -2.36 -41.40
C GLY A 590 8.17 -1.90 -42.83
N SER A 591 6.93 -2.06 -43.31
CA SER A 591 6.51 -1.50 -44.60
C SER A 591 5.37 -0.53 -44.38
N LEU A 592 5.72 0.74 -44.19
CA LEU A 592 4.98 1.93 -44.62
C LEU A 592 5.80 3.17 -44.23
N MET A 593 6.49 3.75 -45.21
CA MET A 593 7.38 4.94 -45.24
C MET A 593 8.87 4.56 -45.36
N GLY A 594 9.55 4.70 -46.51
CA GLY A 594 9.14 5.11 -47.83
C GLY A 594 10.33 4.96 -48.79
N GLU A 595 10.07 4.55 -50.03
CA GLU A 595 11.01 4.67 -51.15
C GLU A 595 10.21 4.64 -52.47
N ARG A 596 9.54 5.74 -52.81
CA ARG A 596 9.24 6.05 -54.21
C ARG A 596 10.29 7.03 -54.71
N GLY A 597 11.42 6.47 -55.13
CA GLY A 597 12.52 7.20 -55.74
C GLY A 597 13.22 6.34 -56.79
N LYS A 598 12.80 6.52 -58.05
CA LYS A 598 13.59 6.33 -59.28
C LYS A 598 14.27 4.97 -59.52
N ARG A 599 13.67 4.16 -60.39
CA ARG A 599 14.45 3.35 -61.36
C ARG A 599 14.26 3.93 -62.76
N GLY A 600 15.40 4.08 -63.43
CA GLY A 600 15.59 4.74 -64.72
C GLY A 600 15.12 3.93 -65.94
N PRO A 601 15.54 4.37 -67.14
CA PRO A 601 14.84 4.14 -68.40
C PRO A 601 15.27 2.85 -69.09
N GLY A 602 14.40 2.30 -69.94
CA GLY A 602 14.83 1.40 -71.01
C GLY A 602 13.84 0.31 -71.41
N GLY A 603 13.18 0.52 -72.55
CA GLY A 603 13.13 -0.49 -73.62
C GLY A 603 11.93 -1.43 -73.69
N ARG A 604 10.82 -0.96 -74.27
CA ARG A 604 10.37 -1.23 -75.66
C ARG A 604 8.88 -0.89 -75.80
#